data_AF-A0A942GDK5-F1
#
_entry.id   AF-A0A942GDK5-F1
#
_cell.length_a   1.000
_cell.length_b   1.000
_cell.length_c   1.000
_cell.angle_alpha   90.00
_cell.angle_beta   90.00
_cell.angle_gamma   90.00
#
_symmetry.space_group_name_H-M   'P 1'
#
loop_
_entity.id
_entity.type
_entity.pdbx_description
1 polymer ?
#
loop_
_entity_poly.entity_id
_entity_poly.type
_entity_poly.pdbx_seq_one_letter_code
_entity_poly.pdbx_strand_id
1 'polypeptide(L)'
;MSPNAPAGDRPTQTRTSTDELGDSTVLRLRRIAYRARRAGMGWAVVLTLLALIAGFLFGRQSGEEPAVAAARQLEAEILPLALDADGIWTSAAGDVPSVSGAMVALQQEGDTSNVAEYGAYWLDAYDTLLDRMAAVEVDRVGRPIQRQFVNGVTLSRDAVEVLRRAADIENGERRAALLVEVGRLRMRGEQIVQSGRAGIGDLDGEGGGVSRLPELPAFPEPGGDG
;
A
#
# COMPACT_ATOMS: atom_id res chain seq x y z
N MET A 1 22.83 38.96 -83.87
CA MET A 1 22.43 38.73 -85.28
C MET A 1 21.09 38.01 -85.26
N SER A 2 20.02 38.70 -85.68
CA SER A 2 18.75 38.11 -86.18
C SER A 2 19.04 37.22 -87.41
N PRO A 3 18.13 36.38 -87.98
CA PRO A 3 16.65 36.39 -87.93
C PRO A 3 16.07 34.96 -87.72
N ASN A 4 14.77 34.63 -87.69
CA ASN A 4 13.72 34.81 -88.68
C ASN A 4 12.36 34.41 -88.08
N ALA A 5 11.32 35.18 -88.40
CA ALA A 5 9.91 34.90 -88.18
C ALA A 5 9.32 34.10 -89.39
N PRO A 6 7.99 34.02 -89.61
CA PRO A 6 6.90 33.37 -88.87
C PRO A 6 6.01 32.48 -89.80
N ALA A 7 4.87 31.98 -89.30
CA ALA A 7 3.54 31.95 -89.97
C ALA A 7 2.77 30.60 -89.94
N GLY A 8 1.45 30.71 -89.74
CA GLY A 8 0.41 29.70 -90.02
C GLY A 8 -0.49 29.39 -88.81
N ASP A 9 -1.54 30.18 -88.55
CA ASP A 9 -2.98 29.90 -88.85
C ASP A 9 -3.57 28.74 -88.02
N ARG A 10 -4.75 28.76 -87.38
CA ARG A 10 -5.90 29.66 -87.18
C ARG A 10 -6.77 29.02 -86.05
N PRO A 11 -7.80 29.70 -85.51
CA PRO A 11 -8.41 29.38 -84.22
C PRO A 11 -9.60 28.40 -84.32
N THR A 12 -9.87 27.65 -83.25
CA THR A 12 -11.19 27.03 -83.03
C THR A 12 -11.56 27.09 -81.56
N GLN A 13 -12.78 27.59 -81.33
CA GLN A 13 -13.48 27.80 -80.06
C GLN A 13 -13.59 26.52 -79.22
N THR A 14 -13.66 26.67 -77.89
CA THR A 14 -14.67 26.05 -77.00
C THR A 14 -14.44 26.57 -75.58
N ARG A 15 -15.25 27.54 -75.12
CA ARG A 15 -16.44 27.36 -74.28
C ARG A 15 -16.10 26.81 -72.88
N THR A 16 -15.87 27.75 -71.96
CA THR A 16 -15.84 27.58 -70.52
C THR A 16 -17.17 26.97 -70.05
N SER A 17 -17.11 25.79 -69.45
CA SER A 17 -18.21 25.11 -68.77
C SER A 17 -17.86 24.99 -67.29
N THR A 18 -18.17 26.04 -66.53
CA THR A 18 -18.36 25.99 -65.08
C THR A 18 -19.59 25.13 -64.78
N ASP A 19 -19.41 23.86 -64.43
CA ASP A 19 -20.38 23.07 -63.64
C ASP A 19 -19.87 21.69 -63.18
N GLU A 20 -18.58 21.38 -63.32
CA GLU A 20 -17.97 20.24 -62.64
C GLU A 20 -17.40 20.67 -61.29
N LEU A 21 -18.14 20.49 -60.18
CA LEU A 21 -17.55 20.31 -58.83
C LEU A 21 -18.58 20.05 -57.70
N GLY A 22 -19.89 20.17 -57.94
CA GLY A 22 -20.89 20.08 -56.87
C GLY A 22 -21.44 18.69 -56.52
N ASP A 23 -21.49 17.76 -57.48
CA ASP A 23 -22.41 16.61 -57.38
C ASP A 23 -21.74 15.25 -57.09
N SER A 24 -20.43 15.14 -57.32
CA SER A 24 -19.70 13.86 -57.20
C SER A 24 -19.30 13.50 -55.76
N THR A 25 -19.16 14.50 -54.88
CA THR A 25 -18.69 14.32 -53.49
C THR A 25 -19.83 13.94 -52.54
N VAL A 26 -21.02 14.50 -52.74
CA VAL A 26 -22.21 14.24 -51.90
C VAL A 26 -22.76 12.83 -52.16
N LEU A 27 -22.71 12.35 -53.41
CA LEU A 27 -23.10 10.99 -53.77
C LEU A 27 -22.11 9.91 -53.27
N ARG A 28 -20.81 10.24 -53.15
CA ARG A 28 -19.80 9.33 -52.57
C ARG A 28 -19.97 9.17 -51.06
N LEU A 29 -20.27 10.25 -50.33
CA LEU A 29 -20.53 10.20 -48.88
C LEU A 29 -21.83 9.45 -48.52
N ARG A 30 -22.89 9.59 -49.33
CA ARG A 30 -24.13 8.81 -49.13
C ARG A 30 -23.96 7.31 -49.37
N ARG A 31 -23.07 6.88 -50.27
CA ARG A 31 -22.78 5.44 -50.49
C ARG A 31 -21.98 4.80 -49.35
N ILE A 32 -21.13 5.55 -48.66
CA ILE A 32 -20.36 5.05 -47.51
C ILE A 32 -21.27 4.88 -46.29
N ALA A 33 -22.17 5.84 -46.06
CA ALA A 33 -23.15 5.77 -44.97
C ALA A 33 -24.18 4.63 -45.15
N TYR A 34 -24.55 4.28 -46.38
CA TYR A 34 -25.53 3.22 -46.64
C TYR A 34 -24.92 1.79 -46.63
N ARG A 35 -23.62 1.65 -46.91
CA ARG A 35 -22.90 0.35 -46.78
C ARG A 35 -22.58 -0.02 -45.33
N ALA A 36 -22.42 0.97 -44.45
CA ALA A 36 -22.27 0.72 -43.01
C ALA A 36 -23.55 0.15 -42.35
N ARG A 37 -24.71 0.25 -43.03
CA ARG A 37 -26.01 -0.17 -42.53
C ARG A 37 -26.38 -1.63 -42.83
N ARG A 38 -25.55 -2.38 -43.57
CA ARG A 38 -25.85 -3.76 -43.99
C ARG A 38 -24.97 -4.78 -43.23
N ALA A 39 -25.46 -5.15 -42.04
CA ALA A 39 -25.36 -6.51 -41.46
C ALA A 39 -24.03 -7.06 -40.90
N GLY A 40 -23.24 -6.29 -40.14
CA GLY A 40 -22.21 -6.92 -39.28
C GLY A 40 -21.41 -5.99 -38.37
N MET A 41 -21.12 -4.77 -38.84
CA MET A 41 -20.18 -3.89 -38.14
C MET A 41 -20.78 -3.19 -36.91
N GLY A 42 -22.06 -2.79 -36.97
CA GLY A 42 -22.75 -2.22 -35.79
C GLY A 42 -22.92 -3.23 -34.66
N TRP A 43 -23.17 -4.49 -35.00
CA TRP A 43 -23.27 -5.57 -34.00
C TRP A 43 -21.90 -5.92 -33.42
N ALA A 44 -20.85 -5.95 -34.25
CA ALA A 44 -19.49 -6.14 -33.78
C ALA A 44 -19.06 -5.05 -32.79
N VAL A 45 -19.33 -3.76 -33.09
CA VAL A 45 -19.03 -2.65 -32.17
C VAL A 45 -19.81 -2.80 -30.86
N VAL A 46 -21.11 -3.12 -30.90
CA VAL A 46 -21.92 -3.35 -29.70
C VAL A 46 -21.38 -4.52 -28.88
N LEU A 47 -20.99 -5.63 -29.51
CA LEU A 47 -20.39 -6.78 -28.84
C LEU A 47 -19.02 -6.46 -28.24
N THR A 48 -18.17 -5.67 -28.92
CA THR A 48 -16.87 -5.25 -28.37
C THR A 48 -17.07 -4.32 -27.17
N LEU A 49 -18.04 -3.40 -27.24
CA LEU A 49 -18.35 -2.49 -26.14
C LEU A 49 -18.94 -3.25 -24.95
N LEU A 50 -19.83 -4.22 -25.20
CA LEU A 50 -20.35 -5.12 -24.18
C LEU A 50 -19.27 -6.02 -23.58
N ALA A 51 -18.33 -6.52 -24.38
CA ALA A 51 -17.20 -7.30 -23.89
C ALA A 51 -16.23 -6.46 -23.05
N LEU A 52 -16.00 -5.19 -23.41
CA LEU A 52 -15.22 -4.25 -22.61
C LEU A 52 -15.94 -3.88 -21.30
N ILE A 53 -17.24 -3.63 -21.34
CA ILE A 53 -18.04 -3.37 -20.14
C ILE A 53 -18.10 -4.63 -19.27
N ALA A 54 -18.35 -5.80 -19.84
CA ALA A 54 -18.38 -7.06 -19.12
C ALA A 54 -17.00 -7.38 -18.52
N GLY A 55 -15.92 -7.20 -19.28
CA GLY A 55 -14.55 -7.36 -18.79
C GLY A 55 -14.17 -6.36 -17.71
N PHE A 56 -14.65 -5.11 -17.82
CA PHE A 56 -14.46 -4.08 -16.79
C PHE A 56 -15.28 -4.37 -15.53
N LEU A 57 -16.52 -4.81 -15.66
CA LEU A 57 -17.39 -5.18 -14.54
C LEU A 57 -16.93 -6.47 -13.86
N PHE A 58 -16.53 -7.49 -14.64
CA PHE A 58 -15.90 -8.70 -14.10
C PHE A 58 -14.57 -8.38 -13.45
N GLY A 59 -13.70 -7.61 -14.10
CA GLY A 59 -12.40 -7.19 -13.54
C GLY A 59 -12.55 -6.37 -12.26
N ARG A 60 -13.61 -5.56 -12.16
CA ARG A 60 -13.94 -4.80 -10.95
C ARG A 60 -14.54 -5.67 -9.84
N GLN A 61 -15.25 -6.74 -10.18
CA GLN A 61 -15.75 -7.72 -9.19
C GLN A 61 -14.71 -8.76 -8.76
N SER A 62 -13.67 -8.97 -9.57
CA SER A 62 -12.60 -9.94 -9.30
C SER A 62 -11.30 -9.31 -8.80
N GLY A 63 -11.25 -7.98 -8.70
CA GLY A 63 -10.18 -7.28 -8.01
C GLY A 63 -10.30 -7.50 -6.51
N GLU A 64 -9.22 -7.99 -5.90
CA GLU A 64 -9.10 -8.10 -4.44
C GLU A 64 -9.35 -6.73 -3.79
N GLU A 65 -10.14 -6.70 -2.72
CA GLU A 65 -10.39 -5.43 -2.02
C GLU A 65 -9.05 -4.87 -1.51
N PRO A 66 -8.78 -3.57 -1.69
CA PRO A 66 -7.48 -2.97 -1.36
C PRO A 66 -7.11 -3.16 0.12
N ALA A 67 -8.10 -3.31 1.01
CA ALA A 67 -7.89 -3.62 2.41
C ALA A 67 -7.34 -5.03 2.63
N VAL A 68 -7.92 -6.05 1.98
CA VAL A 68 -7.47 -7.46 2.04
C VAL A 68 -6.07 -7.60 1.44
N ALA A 69 -5.82 -6.96 0.29
CA ALA A 69 -4.49 -6.95 -0.31
C ALA A 69 -3.44 -6.29 0.61
N ALA A 70 -3.79 -5.18 1.26
CA ALA A 70 -2.92 -4.53 2.24
C ALA A 70 -2.71 -5.38 3.49
N ALA A 71 -3.74 -6.08 3.98
CA ALA A 71 -3.64 -7.00 5.12
C ALA A 71 -2.65 -8.13 4.83
N ARG A 72 -2.80 -8.80 3.68
CA ARG A 72 -1.89 -9.87 3.24
C ARG A 72 -0.47 -9.38 3.07
N GLN A 73 -0.27 -8.19 2.52
CA GLN A 73 1.05 -7.60 2.38
C GLN A 73 1.70 -7.30 3.75
N LEU A 74 0.94 -6.70 4.67
CA LEU A 74 1.39 -6.45 6.04
C LEU A 74 1.75 -7.75 6.76
N GLU A 75 0.93 -8.79 6.61
CA GLU A 75 1.16 -10.10 7.21
C GLU A 75 2.38 -10.83 6.61
N ALA A 76 2.59 -10.72 5.30
CA ALA A 76 3.69 -11.39 4.62
C ALA A 76 5.04 -10.66 4.77
N GLU A 77 5.04 -9.33 4.81
CA GLU A 77 6.27 -8.53 4.71
C GLU A 77 6.62 -7.77 6.00
N ILE A 78 5.64 -7.28 6.76
CA ILE A 78 5.89 -6.47 7.96
C ILE A 78 5.87 -7.32 9.24
N LEU A 79 4.88 -8.20 9.39
CA LEU A 79 4.74 -9.01 10.60
C LEU A 79 5.98 -9.89 10.89
N PRO A 80 6.61 -10.55 9.90
CA PRO A 80 7.82 -11.33 10.16
C PRO A 80 8.97 -10.47 10.68
N LEU A 81 9.14 -9.25 10.16
CA LEU A 81 10.15 -8.31 10.65
C LEU A 81 9.89 -7.89 12.10
N ALA A 82 8.63 -7.73 12.48
CA ALA A 82 8.26 -7.42 13.86
C ALA A 82 8.50 -8.61 14.80
N LEU A 83 8.33 -9.84 14.30
CA LEU A 83 8.68 -11.06 15.03
C LEU A 83 10.19 -11.25 15.14
N ASP A 84 10.96 -10.92 14.11
CA ASP A 84 12.43 -10.90 14.17
C ASP A 84 12.92 -9.92 15.23
N ALA A 85 12.31 -8.73 15.31
CA ALA A 85 12.58 -7.74 16.34
C ALA A 85 12.28 -8.28 17.75
N ASP A 86 11.17 -9.00 17.92
CA ASP A 86 10.85 -9.69 19.18
C ASP A 86 11.86 -10.80 19.50
N GLY A 87 12.35 -11.48 18.47
CA GLY A 87 13.42 -12.47 18.54
C GLY A 87 14.72 -11.90 19.12
N ILE A 88 15.16 -10.72 18.69
CA ILE A 88 16.32 -10.02 19.26
C ILE A 88 16.14 -9.82 20.78
N TRP A 89 14.93 -9.48 21.19
CA TRP A 89 14.63 -9.23 22.60
C TRP A 89 14.63 -10.50 23.44
N THR A 90 14.02 -11.57 22.94
CA THR A 90 13.66 -12.76 23.74
C THR A 90 14.60 -13.94 23.55
N SER A 91 15.20 -14.07 22.37
CA SER A 91 15.88 -15.29 21.94
C SER A 91 17.38 -15.05 21.73
N ALA A 92 18.20 -15.97 22.24
CA ALA A 92 19.62 -15.97 21.95
C ALA A 92 19.87 -16.47 20.52
N ALA A 93 20.85 -15.90 19.83
CA ALA A 93 21.21 -16.25 18.45
C ALA A 93 22.67 -16.72 18.40
N GLY A 94 22.88 -18.04 18.43
CA GLY A 94 24.22 -18.61 18.54
C GLY A 94 24.87 -18.19 19.87
N ASP A 95 26.02 -17.53 19.77
CA ASP A 95 26.75 -16.99 20.93
C ASP A 95 26.24 -15.62 21.40
N VAL A 96 25.32 -15.00 20.66
CA VAL A 96 24.76 -13.69 21.02
C VAL A 96 23.62 -13.88 22.03
N PRO A 97 23.73 -13.34 23.26
CA PRO A 97 22.65 -13.40 24.23
C PRO A 97 21.46 -12.54 23.78
N SER A 98 20.27 -12.86 24.28
CA SER A 98 19.10 -12.01 24.09
C SER A 98 19.20 -10.72 24.90
N VAL A 99 18.55 -9.65 24.46
CA VAL A 99 18.50 -8.37 25.20
C VAL A 99 17.92 -8.59 26.60
N SER A 100 16.84 -9.36 26.71
CA SER A 100 16.21 -9.67 27.99
C SER A 100 17.13 -10.46 28.92
N GLY A 101 17.90 -11.42 28.39
CA GLY A 101 18.89 -12.17 29.17
C GLY A 101 19.98 -11.25 29.74
N ALA A 102 20.54 -10.37 28.90
CA ALA A 102 21.54 -9.40 29.34
C ALA A 102 20.98 -8.38 30.34
N MET A 103 19.74 -7.93 30.16
CA MET A 103 19.05 -7.05 31.12
C MET A 103 18.88 -7.73 32.47
N VAL A 104 18.50 -9.01 32.50
CA VAL A 104 18.37 -9.79 33.74
C VAL A 104 19.72 -9.95 34.44
N ALA A 105 20.78 -10.30 33.70
CA ALA A 105 22.14 -10.40 34.25
C ALA A 105 22.60 -9.06 34.86
N LEU A 106 22.38 -7.95 34.15
CA LEU A 106 22.69 -6.62 34.66
C LEU A 106 21.87 -6.25 35.90
N GLN A 107 20.59 -6.63 35.95
CA GLN A 107 19.71 -6.33 37.07
C GLN A 107 20.08 -7.13 38.33
N GLN A 108 20.36 -8.42 38.18
CA GLN A 108 20.55 -9.35 39.30
C GLN A 108 22.00 -9.41 39.77
N GLU A 109 22.94 -9.41 38.84
CA GLU A 109 24.36 -9.66 39.10
C GLU A 109 25.20 -8.38 38.93
N GLY A 110 24.63 -7.33 38.35
CA GLY A 110 25.38 -6.13 37.98
C GLY A 110 26.34 -6.36 36.81
N ASP A 111 26.21 -7.48 36.09
CA ASP A 111 27.08 -7.83 34.98
C ASP A 111 26.76 -6.97 33.75
N THR A 112 27.72 -6.15 33.35
CA THR A 112 27.63 -5.26 32.20
C THR A 112 28.20 -5.88 30.92
N SER A 113 28.89 -7.03 31.02
CA SER A 113 29.72 -7.60 29.96
C SER A 113 28.91 -7.84 28.68
N ASN A 114 27.75 -8.49 28.81
CA ASN A 114 26.87 -8.77 27.67
C ASN A 114 26.37 -7.49 26.98
N VAL A 115 26.02 -6.45 27.76
CA VAL A 115 25.50 -5.18 27.22
C VAL A 115 26.63 -4.39 26.54
N ALA A 116 27.84 -4.40 27.11
CA ALA A 116 29.01 -3.75 26.55
C ALA A 116 29.47 -4.41 25.24
N GLU A 117 29.45 -5.74 25.19
CA GLU A 117 29.89 -6.53 24.04
C GLU A 117 28.86 -6.51 22.90
N TYR A 118 27.59 -6.77 23.19
CA TYR A 118 26.56 -6.99 22.16
C TYR A 118 25.61 -5.81 21.93
N GLY A 119 25.67 -4.76 22.77
CA GLY A 119 24.75 -3.62 22.69
C GLY A 119 24.79 -2.88 21.35
N ALA A 120 25.94 -2.82 20.67
CA ALA A 120 26.04 -2.23 19.34
C ALA A 120 25.44 -3.12 18.25
N TYR A 121 25.66 -4.43 18.36
CA TYR A 121 25.10 -5.42 17.45
C TYR A 121 23.56 -5.44 17.48
N TRP A 122 22.95 -5.40 18.67
CA TRP A 122 21.49 -5.36 18.77
C TRP A 122 20.90 -4.10 18.14
N LEU A 123 21.52 -2.94 18.35
CA LEU A 123 21.04 -1.69 17.73
C LEU A 123 21.13 -1.76 16.20
N ASP A 124 22.24 -2.26 15.65
CA ASP A 124 22.41 -2.45 14.21
C ASP A 124 21.36 -3.43 13.62
N ALA A 125 21.06 -4.50 14.36
CA ALA A 125 20.02 -5.44 13.97
C ALA A 125 18.62 -4.79 13.96
N TYR A 126 18.29 -3.98 14.96
CA TYR A 126 17.03 -3.22 14.97
C TYR A 126 16.97 -2.18 13.86
N ASP A 127 18.05 -1.43 13.63
CA ASP A 127 18.13 -0.40 12.59
C ASP A 127 17.95 -1.04 11.20
N THR A 128 18.58 -2.20 10.96
CA THR A 128 18.38 -3.01 9.74
C THR A 128 16.92 -3.44 9.57
N LEU A 129 16.23 -3.87 10.63
CA LEU A 129 14.81 -4.23 10.56
C LEU A 129 13.92 -3.03 10.27
N LEU A 130 14.20 -1.88 10.89
CA LEU A 130 13.47 -0.64 10.67
C LEU A 130 13.61 -0.14 9.23
N ASP A 131 14.82 -0.19 8.67
CA ASP A 131 15.06 0.15 7.27
C ASP A 131 14.29 -0.78 6.32
N ARG A 132 14.30 -2.09 6.59
CA ARG A 132 13.52 -3.07 5.82
C ARG A 132 12.02 -2.80 5.92
N MET A 133 11.49 -2.53 7.11
CA MET A 133 10.07 -2.19 7.31
C MET A 133 9.69 -0.91 6.57
N ALA A 134 10.55 0.10 6.55
CA ALA A 134 10.31 1.37 5.86
C ALA A 134 10.37 1.22 4.33
N ALA A 135 11.16 0.27 3.83
CA ALA A 135 11.28 -0.02 2.40
C ALA A 135 10.06 -0.78 1.83
N VAL A 136 9.23 -1.42 2.66
CA VAL A 136 8.01 -2.09 2.21
C VAL A 136 6.98 -1.06 1.75
N GLU A 137 6.60 -1.14 0.48
CA GLU A 137 5.59 -0.26 -0.11
C GLU A 137 4.18 -0.78 0.18
N VAL A 138 3.57 -0.29 1.26
CA VAL A 138 2.19 -0.65 1.63
C VAL A 138 1.18 0.32 1.00
N ASP A 139 0.04 -0.22 0.52
CA ASP A 139 -1.09 0.59 0.09
C ASP A 139 -1.52 1.59 1.17
N ARG A 140 -2.06 2.74 0.75
CA ARG A 140 -2.47 3.84 1.62
C ARG A 140 -3.34 3.38 2.80
N VAL A 141 -4.21 2.39 2.60
CA VAL A 141 -5.08 1.88 3.68
C VAL A 141 -4.32 1.12 4.77
N GLY A 142 -3.20 0.44 4.43
CA GLY A 142 -2.36 -0.30 5.37
C GLY A 142 -1.25 0.52 6.04
N ARG A 143 -0.89 1.69 5.49
CA ARG A 143 0.17 2.55 6.06
C ARG A 143 0.02 2.92 7.54
N PRO A 144 -1.18 3.18 8.09
CA PRO A 144 -1.31 3.42 9.52
C PRO A 144 -0.85 2.24 10.38
N ILE A 145 -1.14 1.02 9.95
CA ILE A 145 -0.74 -0.21 10.64
C ILE A 145 0.76 -0.45 10.50
N GLN A 146 1.33 -0.25 9.30
CA GLN A 146 2.79 -0.27 9.10
C GLN A 146 3.50 0.69 10.07
N ARG A 147 2.99 1.93 10.22
CA ARG A 147 3.55 2.89 11.18
C ARG A 147 3.45 2.43 12.62
N GLN A 148 2.42 1.69 13.01
CA GLN A 148 2.34 1.10 14.35
C GLN A 148 3.46 0.08 14.55
N PHE A 149 3.69 -0.84 13.61
CA PHE A 149 4.81 -1.78 13.70
C PHE A 149 6.16 -1.06 13.80
N VAL A 150 6.43 -0.09 12.92
CA VAL A 150 7.66 0.71 12.94
C VAL A 150 7.83 1.39 14.30
N ASN A 151 6.81 2.09 14.80
CA ASN A 151 6.88 2.77 16.10
C ASN A 151 7.09 1.79 17.26
N GLY A 152 6.46 0.62 17.22
CA GLY A 152 6.63 -0.42 18.22
C GLY A 152 8.05 -0.96 18.26
N VAL A 153 8.65 -1.22 17.09
CA VAL A 153 10.05 -1.67 16.96
C VAL A 153 11.04 -0.57 17.34
N THR A 154 10.78 0.69 16.99
CA THR A 154 11.60 1.82 17.42
C THR A 154 11.67 1.92 18.95
N LEU A 155 10.56 1.69 19.66
CA LEU A 155 10.58 1.69 21.13
C LEU A 155 11.42 0.55 21.73
N SER A 156 11.43 -0.64 21.10
CA SER A 156 12.31 -1.74 21.51
C SER A 156 13.78 -1.40 21.27
N ARG A 157 14.10 -0.74 20.15
CA ARG A 157 15.44 -0.24 19.84
C ARG A 157 15.90 0.85 20.82
N ASP A 158 15.02 1.78 21.18
CA ASP A 158 15.29 2.81 22.20
C ASP A 158 15.47 2.19 23.60
N ALA A 159 14.73 1.12 23.91
CA ALA A 159 14.93 0.38 25.15
C ALA A 159 16.36 -0.21 25.23
N VAL A 160 16.91 -0.70 24.11
CA VAL A 160 18.32 -1.15 24.05
C VAL A 160 19.29 0.01 24.28
N GLU A 161 19.03 1.20 23.72
CA GLU A 161 19.88 2.36 24.02
C GLU A 161 19.87 2.72 25.49
N VAL A 162 18.70 2.73 26.13
CA VAL A 162 18.59 3.01 27.56
C VAL A 162 19.28 1.92 28.38
N LEU A 163 19.21 0.65 27.95
CA LEU A 163 19.92 -0.45 28.59
C LEU A 163 21.44 -0.26 28.53
N ARG A 164 21.98 0.16 27.39
CA ARG A 164 23.41 0.50 27.27
C ARG A 164 23.81 1.61 28.22
N ARG A 165 23.02 2.69 28.26
CA ARG A 165 23.23 3.79 29.22
C ARG A 165 23.16 3.28 30.66
N ALA A 166 22.30 2.32 30.98
CA ALA A 166 22.21 1.73 32.31
C ALA A 166 23.47 0.93 32.68
N ALA A 167 24.06 0.21 31.73
CA ALA A 167 25.30 -0.55 31.93
C ALA A 167 26.51 0.36 32.22
N ASP A 168 26.53 1.58 31.67
CA ASP A 168 27.60 2.56 31.91
C ASP A 168 27.49 3.27 33.28
N ILE A 169 26.42 3.04 34.04
CA ILE A 169 26.17 3.71 35.33
C ILE A 169 26.64 2.84 36.49
N GLU A 170 27.60 3.35 37.25
CA GLU A 170 28.11 2.71 38.48
C GLU A 170 27.11 2.78 39.64
N ASN A 171 26.34 3.88 39.73
CA ASN A 171 25.36 4.07 40.80
C ASN A 171 24.17 3.12 40.64
N GLY A 172 24.04 2.15 41.56
CA GLY A 172 23.02 1.11 41.51
C GLY A 172 21.57 1.61 41.50
N GLU A 173 21.26 2.69 42.23
CA GLU A 173 19.91 3.27 42.27
C GLU A 173 19.54 3.92 40.93
N ARG A 174 20.46 4.71 40.36
CA ARG A 174 20.27 5.34 39.05
C ARG A 174 20.20 4.30 37.94
N ARG A 175 21.02 3.24 38.01
CA ARG A 175 20.95 2.11 37.09
C ARG A 175 19.59 1.40 37.17
N ALA A 176 19.10 1.12 38.38
CA ALA A 176 17.79 0.51 38.56
C ALA A 176 16.65 1.36 37.97
N ALA A 177 16.69 2.68 38.13
CA ALA A 177 15.71 3.58 37.52
C ALA A 177 15.72 3.51 35.98
N LEU A 178 16.90 3.40 35.36
CA LEU A 178 17.01 3.22 33.91
C LEU A 178 16.50 1.84 33.47
N LEU A 179 16.75 0.77 34.23
CA LEU A 179 16.22 -0.56 33.91
C LEU A 179 14.69 -0.62 33.97
N VAL A 180 14.06 0.15 34.87
CA VAL A 180 12.59 0.32 34.87
C VAL A 180 12.13 1.02 33.59
N GLU A 181 12.85 2.04 33.13
CA GLU A 181 12.54 2.75 31.88
C GLU A 181 12.69 1.83 30.65
N VAL A 182 13.73 0.99 30.60
CA VAL A 182 13.90 -0.07 29.58
C VAL A 182 12.64 -0.94 29.51
N GLY A 183 12.19 -1.46 30.67
CA GLY A 183 10.98 -2.27 30.74
C GLY A 183 9.72 -1.54 30.28
N ARG A 184 9.58 -0.26 30.65
CA ARG A 184 8.44 0.60 30.24
C ARG A 184 8.40 0.79 28.72
N LEU A 185 9.53 1.11 28.11
CA LEU A 185 9.64 1.28 26.65
C LEU A 185 9.30 -0.03 25.94
N ARG A 186 9.84 -1.15 26.42
CA ARG A 186 9.56 -2.47 25.84
C ARG A 186 8.08 -2.84 25.90
N MET A 187 7.43 -2.69 27.05
CA MET A 187 6.00 -2.98 27.22
C MET A 187 5.15 -2.11 26.29
N ARG A 188 5.47 -0.82 26.18
CA ARG A 188 4.76 0.09 25.28
C ARG A 188 4.97 -0.31 23.81
N GLY A 189 6.19 -0.68 23.43
CA GLY A 189 6.49 -1.21 22.10
C GLY A 189 5.64 -2.44 21.79
N GLU A 190 5.55 -3.38 22.72
CA GLU A 190 4.73 -4.59 22.59
C GLU A 190 3.25 -4.28 22.35
N GLN A 191 2.68 -3.39 23.17
CA GLN A 191 1.28 -2.99 23.05
C GLN A 191 0.98 -2.37 21.68
N ILE A 192 1.91 -1.58 21.14
CA ILE A 192 1.76 -0.99 19.80
C ILE A 192 1.85 -2.08 18.72
N VAL A 193 2.79 -3.02 18.82
CA VAL A 193 2.90 -4.15 17.88
C VAL A 193 1.64 -5.03 17.93
N GLN A 194 1.11 -5.32 19.12
CA GLN A 194 -0.14 -6.07 19.29
C GLN A 194 -1.34 -5.31 18.69
N SER A 195 -1.42 -3.99 18.87
CA SER A 195 -2.41 -3.16 18.21
C SER A 195 -2.28 -3.20 16.68
N GLY A 196 -1.04 -3.21 16.16
CA GLY A 196 -0.77 -3.35 14.73
C GLY A 196 -1.27 -4.69 14.18
N ARG A 197 -1.02 -5.79 14.92
CA ARG A 197 -1.52 -7.12 14.57
C ARG A 197 -3.05 -7.18 14.55
N ALA A 198 -3.71 -6.58 15.54
CA ALA A 198 -5.16 -6.48 15.54
C ALA A 198 -5.67 -5.70 14.31
N GLY A 199 -5.00 -4.60 13.97
CA GLY A 199 -5.32 -3.81 12.78
C GLY A 199 -5.20 -4.56 11.45
N ILE A 200 -4.30 -5.55 11.35
CA ILE A 200 -4.25 -6.45 10.17
C ILE A 200 -5.55 -7.25 10.07
N GLY A 201 -6.02 -7.83 11.19
CA GLY A 201 -7.29 -8.56 11.23
C GLY A 201 -8.50 -7.68 10.87
N ASP A 202 -8.50 -6.42 11.30
CA ASP A 202 -9.54 -5.44 10.92
C ASP A 202 -9.57 -5.17 9.40
N LEU A 203 -8.40 -5.16 8.73
CA LEU A 203 -8.32 -4.96 7.28
C LEU A 203 -8.78 -6.19 6.48
N ASP A 204 -8.57 -7.39 7.00
CA ASP A 204 -8.99 -8.65 6.37
C ASP A 204 -10.49 -8.96 6.62
N GLY A 205 -11.18 -8.11 7.38
CA GLY A 205 -12.59 -8.30 7.75
C GLY A 205 -12.80 -9.38 8.82
N GLU A 206 -11.73 -9.94 9.37
CA GLU A 206 -11.76 -10.86 10.52
C GLU A 206 -11.93 -10.10 11.85
N GLY A 207 -11.56 -8.82 11.86
CA GLY A 207 -11.67 -7.90 12.99
C GLY A 207 -13.09 -7.42 13.21
N GLY A 208 -13.87 -8.22 13.94
CA GLY A 208 -15.09 -7.76 14.58
C GLY A 208 -16.18 -7.30 13.62
N GLY A 209 -17.06 -8.24 13.28
CA GLY A 209 -18.47 -7.88 13.22
C GLY A 209 -18.79 -7.12 14.50
N VAL A 210 -18.89 -5.80 14.42
CA VAL A 210 -19.75 -5.05 15.32
C VAL A 210 -21.07 -5.78 15.16
N SER A 211 -21.38 -6.67 16.11
CA SER A 211 -22.72 -7.21 16.27
C SER A 211 -23.59 -5.98 16.15
N ARG A 212 -24.32 -5.86 15.04
CA ARG A 212 -25.34 -4.82 14.93
C ARG A 212 -26.16 -5.03 16.18
N LEU A 213 -26.13 -4.05 17.08
CA LEU A 213 -26.95 -4.08 18.29
C LEU A 213 -28.34 -4.51 17.81
N PRO A 214 -28.95 -5.55 18.40
CA PRO A 214 -30.29 -5.94 18.01
C PRO A 214 -31.17 -4.70 18.04
N GLU A 215 -31.94 -4.47 16.97
CA GLU A 215 -32.83 -3.32 16.89
C GLU A 215 -33.64 -3.27 18.18
N LEU A 216 -33.45 -2.19 18.94
CA LEU A 216 -34.21 -2.01 20.17
C LEU A 216 -35.68 -1.95 19.76
N PRO A 217 -36.57 -2.71 20.42
CA PRO A 217 -38.00 -2.63 20.14
C PRO A 217 -38.44 -1.17 20.28
N ALA A 218 -39.20 -0.69 19.31
CA ALA A 218 -39.72 0.67 19.33
C ALA A 218 -40.44 0.92 20.65
N PHE A 219 -40.11 2.04 21.31
CA PHE A 219 -40.84 2.46 22.49
C PHE A 219 -42.31 2.67 22.09
N PRO A 220 -43.28 2.13 22.85
CA PRO A 220 -44.68 2.39 22.59
C PRO A 220 -44.92 3.89 22.67
N GLU A 221 -45.51 4.47 21.62
CA GLU A 221 -45.91 5.87 21.65
C GLU A 221 -46.93 6.06 22.77
N PRO A 222 -46.76 7.08 23.63
CA PRO A 222 -47.73 7.37 24.68
C PRO A 222 -48.98 7.98 24.03
N GLY A 223 -49.94 7.12 23.64
CA GLY A 223 -51.21 7.60 23.09
C GLY A 223 -52.07 6.59 22.33
N GLY A 224 -52.11 5.32 22.75
CA GLY A 224 -53.05 4.34 22.19
C GLY A 224 -54.12 3.97 23.21
N ASP A 225 -55.26 4.65 23.14
CA ASP A 225 -56.44 4.43 23.98
C ASP A 225 -56.96 2.98 23.91
N GLY A 226 -57.35 2.47 25.08
CA GLY A 226 -58.15 1.26 25.28
C GLY A 226 -58.88 1.32 26.60
#